data_AF-A0A7R8D4E7-F1
#
_entry.id   AF-A0A7R8D4E7-F1
#
_cell.length_a   1.000
_cell.length_b   1.000
_cell.length_c   1.000
_cell.angle_alpha   90.00
_cell.angle_beta   90.00
_cell.angle_gamma   90.00
#
_symmetry.space_group_name_H-M   'P 1'
#
loop_
_entity.id
_entity.type
_entity.pdbx_description
1 polymer ?
#
loop_
_entity_poly.entity_id
_entity_poly.type
_entity_poly.pdbx_seq_one_letter_code
_entity_poly.pdbx_strand_id
1 'polypeptide(L)'
;MIRSNVKMAEYFESFVLSDSRFEIPAKRHLGMVVFRLTGDNDNTEKLLKKLNSSGKMHAVPASLKGQYVIRFTVTSPRTTKKDIARDWEYIRTFASDVLGQEPPSTKSSSKGN
;
A
#
# COMPACT_ATOMS: atom_id res chain seq x y z
N MET A 1 14.99 -7.82 15.54
CA MET A 1 13.63 -7.27 15.36
C MET A 1 13.57 -6.20 14.28
N ILE A 2 14.29 -5.09 14.37
CA ILE A 2 14.19 -3.97 13.41
C ILE A 2 14.54 -4.39 11.96
N ARG A 3 15.61 -5.17 11.75
CA ARG A 3 16.05 -5.56 10.39
C ARG A 3 15.03 -6.40 9.61
N SER A 4 14.18 -7.18 10.29
CA SER A 4 13.15 -7.99 9.61
C SER A 4 11.98 -7.12 9.15
N ASN A 5 11.50 -6.23 10.02
CA ASN A 5 10.40 -5.32 9.71
C ASN A 5 10.80 -4.33 8.59
N VAL A 6 12.06 -3.88 8.59
CA VAL A 6 12.62 -3.05 7.51
C VAL A 6 12.56 -3.77 6.17
N LYS A 7 12.94 -5.05 6.11
CA LYS A 7 12.87 -5.86 4.88
C LYS A 7 11.43 -6.08 4.41
N MET A 8 10.49 -6.27 5.33
CA MET A 8 9.07 -6.44 4.97
C MET A 8 8.47 -5.13 4.45
N ALA A 9 8.83 -4.00 5.06
CA ALA A 9 8.44 -2.68 4.59
C ALA A 9 9.04 -2.36 3.21
N GLU A 10 10.29 -2.72 2.96
CA GLU A 10 10.93 -2.59 1.64
C GLU A 10 10.23 -3.47 0.59
N TYR A 11 9.83 -4.68 0.96
CA TYR A 11 9.05 -5.55 0.08
C TYR A 11 7.68 -4.95 -0.25
N PHE A 12 6.99 -4.37 0.75
CA PHE A 12 5.74 -3.65 0.53
C PHE A 12 5.93 -2.40 -0.36
N GLU A 13 6.97 -1.62 -0.12
CA GLU A 13 7.35 -0.46 -0.94
C GLU A 13 7.53 -0.84 -2.42
N SER A 14 8.19 -1.97 -2.70
CA SER A 14 8.35 -2.46 -4.08
C SER A 14 7.02 -2.75 -4.79
N PHE A 15 6.01 -3.23 -4.04
CA PHE A 15 4.68 -3.46 -4.59
C PHE A 15 3.95 -2.16 -4.90
N VAL A 16 4.02 -1.18 -3.98
CA VAL A 16 3.43 0.14 -4.20
C VAL A 16 4.03 0.81 -5.43
N LEU A 17 5.36 0.75 -5.58
CA LEU A 17 6.07 1.30 -6.74
C LEU A 17 5.76 0.57 -8.06
N SER A 18 5.34 -0.70 -7.99
CA SER A 18 4.98 -1.48 -9.19
C SER A 18 3.59 -1.12 -9.76
N ASP A 19 2.75 -0.42 -8.99
CA ASP A 19 1.39 -0.05 -9.39
C ASP A 19 1.29 1.47 -9.53
N SER A 20 1.17 1.95 -10.78
CA SER A 20 1.17 3.38 -11.12
C SER A 20 -0.01 4.16 -10.54
N ARG A 21 -1.02 3.47 -10.00
CA ARG A 21 -2.16 4.09 -9.31
C ARG A 21 -1.79 4.61 -7.91
N PHE A 22 -0.64 4.20 -7.39
CA PHE A 22 -0.17 4.61 -6.07
C PHE A 22 1.12 5.43 -6.18
N GLU A 23 1.30 6.33 -5.21
CA GLU A 23 2.51 7.12 -5.06
C GLU A 23 3.00 7.10 -3.60
N ILE A 24 4.31 7.27 -3.42
CA ILE A 24 5.00 7.29 -2.13
C ILE A 24 5.50 8.72 -1.89
N PRO A 25 4.72 9.58 -1.20
CA PRO A 25 5.07 10.99 -1.03
C PRO A 25 6.19 11.22 -0.02
N ALA A 26 6.54 10.21 0.78
CA ALA A 26 7.58 10.29 1.79
C ALA A 26 8.44 9.03 1.78
N LYS A 27 9.76 9.21 1.93
CA LYS A 27 10.71 8.10 2.02
C LYS A 27 10.34 7.17 3.18
N ARG A 28 10.43 5.85 2.94
CA ARG A 28 10.25 4.84 3.98
C ARG A 28 11.17 5.10 5.18
N HIS A 29 10.61 5.03 6.38
CA HIS A 29 11.34 5.11 7.64
C HIS A 29 11.14 3.84 8.44
N LEU A 30 12.23 3.08 8.63
CA LEU A 30 12.24 1.81 9.35
C LEU A 30 11.24 0.80 8.75
N GLY A 31 10.25 0.37 9.55
CA GLY A 31 9.17 -0.54 9.14
C GLY A 31 7.89 0.16 8.71
N MET A 32 7.92 1.47 8.44
CA MET A 32 6.75 2.27 8.04
C MET A 32 6.88 2.74 6.60
N VAL A 33 5.85 2.44 5.81
CA VAL A 33 5.69 2.93 4.43
C VAL A 33 4.49 3.86 4.39
N VAL A 34 4.67 5.01 3.75
CA VAL A 34 3.62 6.01 3.54
C VAL A 34 3.27 6.01 2.07
N PHE A 35 2.01 5.78 1.74
CA PHE A 35 1.56 5.74 0.36
C PHE A 35 0.18 6.41 0.23
N ARG A 36 -0.19 6.78 -0.99
CA ARG A 36 -1.52 7.28 -1.32
C ARG A 36 -1.91 6.87 -2.73
N LEU A 37 -3.19 7.01 -3.06
CA LEU A 37 -3.62 6.90 -4.45
C LEU A 37 -3.26 8.19 -5.19
N THR A 38 -2.76 8.05 -6.40
CA THR A 38 -2.49 9.17 -7.31
C THR A 38 -3.80 9.87 -7.65
N GLY A 39 -3.80 11.21 -7.61
CA GLY A 39 -4.98 12.04 -7.87
C GLY A 39 -5.59 12.61 -6.58
N ASP A 40 -6.92 12.53 -6.47
CA ASP A 40 -7.68 13.20 -5.41
C ASP A 40 -7.55 12.55 -4.04
N ASN A 41 -7.55 13.40 -3.00
CA ASN A 41 -7.52 12.97 -1.60
C ASN A 41 -8.72 12.09 -1.24
N ASP A 42 -9.90 12.37 -1.82
CA ASP A 42 -11.14 11.62 -1.61
C ASP A 42 -11.01 10.13 -1.92
N ASN A 43 -10.25 9.78 -2.97
CA ASN A 43 -10.02 8.38 -3.33
C ASN A 43 -9.16 7.67 -2.28
N THR A 44 -8.15 8.36 -1.76
CA THR A 44 -7.29 7.82 -0.69
C THR A 44 -8.10 7.66 0.61
N GLU A 45 -8.98 8.59 0.93
CA GLU A 45 -9.86 8.50 2.10
C GLU A 45 -10.87 7.35 1.97
N LYS A 46 -11.52 7.20 0.82
CA LYS A 46 -12.43 6.09 0.53
C LYS A 46 -11.73 4.74 0.64
N LEU A 47 -10.51 4.62 0.11
CA LEU A 47 -9.69 3.41 0.21
C LEU A 47 -9.40 3.08 1.68
N LEU A 48 -8.95 4.06 2.47
CA LEU A 48 -8.66 3.88 3.89
C LEU A 48 -9.90 3.43 4.65
N LYS A 49 -11.05 4.05 4.38
CA LYS A 49 -12.32 3.69 5.00
C LYS A 49 -12.71 2.24 4.68
N LYS A 50 -12.56 1.79 3.43
CA LYS A 50 -12.79 0.39 3.03
C LYS A 50 -11.82 -0.58 3.70
N LEU A 51 -10.53 -0.23 3.77
CA LEU A 51 -9.53 -1.04 4.45
C LEU A 51 -9.90 -1.24 5.93
N ASN A 52 -10.18 -0.16 6.64
CA ASN A 52 -10.54 -0.21 8.06
C ASN A 52 -11.91 -0.89 8.29
N SER A 53 -12.90 -0.69 7.41
CA SER A 53 -14.21 -1.37 7.52
C SER A 53 -14.15 -2.86 7.21
N SER A 54 -13.16 -3.30 6.42
CA SER A 54 -12.99 -4.72 6.09
C SER A 54 -12.59 -5.57 7.31
N GLY A 55 -12.05 -4.94 8.36
CA GLY A 55 -11.54 -5.61 9.56
C GLY A 55 -10.30 -6.49 9.33
N LYS A 56 -9.82 -6.62 8.09
CA LYS A 56 -8.66 -7.47 7.74
C LYS A 56 -7.33 -6.79 8.01
N MET A 57 -7.31 -5.46 7.91
CA MET A 57 -6.12 -4.64 8.12
C MET A 57 -6.52 -3.33 8.78
N HIS A 58 -5.66 -2.82 9.65
CA HIS A 58 -5.80 -1.48 10.20
C HIS A 58 -4.71 -0.58 9.64
N ALA A 59 -5.12 0.54 9.05
CA ALA A 59 -4.24 1.58 8.58
C ALA A 59 -4.68 2.92 9.15
N VAL A 60 -3.71 3.80 9.39
CA VAL A 60 -3.98 5.12 9.96
C VAL A 60 -3.83 6.19 8.89
N PRO A 61 -4.73 7.18 8.85
CA PRO A 61 -4.54 8.34 8.01
C PRO A 61 -3.40 9.21 8.53
N ALA A 62 -2.85 10.02 7.64
CA ALA A 62 -2.12 11.23 7.97
C ALA A 62 -2.37 12.28 6.88
N SER A 63 -2.15 13.54 7.25
CA SER A 63 -2.08 14.64 6.28
C SER A 63 -0.63 15.07 6.17
N LEU A 64 -0.08 15.06 4.97
CA LEU A 64 1.25 15.53 4.67
C LEU A 64 1.15 16.68 3.68
N LYS A 65 1.45 17.91 4.12
CA LYS A 65 1.37 19.13 3.28
C LYS A 65 0.00 19.31 2.58
N GLY A 66 -1.10 18.95 3.25
CA GLY A 66 -2.45 19.02 2.68
C GLY A 66 -2.84 17.83 1.79
N GLN A 67 -1.96 16.85 1.61
CA GLN A 67 -2.26 15.61 0.91
C GLN A 67 -2.66 14.51 1.90
N TYR A 68 -3.72 13.78 1.57
CA TYR A 68 -4.18 12.66 2.38
C TYR A 68 -3.33 11.43 2.07
N VAL A 69 -2.71 10.85 3.10
CA VAL A 69 -1.80 9.71 2.98
C VAL A 69 -2.19 8.60 3.94
N ILE A 70 -1.85 7.38 3.57
CA ILE A 70 -2.03 6.17 4.39
C ILE A 70 -0.67 5.75 4.93
N ARG A 71 -0.59 5.52 6.24
CA ARG A 71 0.62 4.97 6.88
C ARG A 71 0.40 3.49 7.17
N PHE A 72 1.23 2.65 6.58
CA PHE A 72 1.29 1.22 6.85
C PHE A 72 2.56 0.90 7.64
N THR A 73 2.37 0.35 8.83
CA THR A 73 3.45 0.04 9.78
C THR A 73 3.54 -1.46 10.02
N VAL A 74 4.69 -2.05 9.73
CA VAL A 74 5.00 -3.44 10.09
C VAL A 74 5.45 -3.48 11.55
N THR A 75 4.50 -3.72 12.46
CA THR A 75 4.74 -3.75 13.92
C THR A 75 5.04 -5.17 14.43
N SER A 76 4.54 -6.20 13.77
CA SER A 76 4.72 -7.60 14.21
C SER A 76 6.01 -8.22 13.66
N PRO A 77 6.87 -8.80 14.52
CA PRO A 77 8.06 -9.53 14.07
C PRO A 77 7.72 -10.88 13.41
N ARG A 78 6.47 -11.33 13.51
CA ARG A 78 5.96 -12.54 12.84
C ARG A 78 5.40 -12.27 11.45
N THR A 79 5.31 -11.02 11.02
CA THR A 79 4.84 -10.68 9.67
C THR A 79 5.77 -11.31 8.63
N THR A 80 5.19 -12.13 7.76
CA THR A 80 5.91 -12.79 6.67
C THR A 80 5.68 -12.07 5.35
N LYS A 81 6.49 -12.37 4.33
CA LYS A 81 6.27 -11.88 2.96
C LYS A 81 4.90 -12.27 2.41
N LYS A 82 4.35 -13.41 2.84
CA LYS A 82 3.01 -13.87 2.43
C LYS A 82 1.91 -12.98 2.99
N ASP A 83 2.08 -12.51 4.23
CA ASP A 83 1.13 -11.58 4.85
C ASP A 83 1.17 -10.23 4.13
N ILE A 84 2.37 -9.71 3.85
CA ILE A 84 2.55 -8.47 3.06
C ILE A 84 1.91 -8.58 1.67
N ALA A 85 2.11 -9.70 0.97
CA ALA A 85 1.52 -9.90 -0.34
C ALA A 85 -0.01 -9.99 -0.28
N ARG A 86 -0.57 -10.61 0.78
CA ARG A 86 -2.01 -10.68 1.01
C ARG A 86 -2.61 -9.30 1.32
N ASP A 87 -1.95 -8.53 2.19
CA ASP A 87 -2.38 -7.17 2.54
C ASP A 87 -2.34 -6.26 1.31
N TRP A 88 -1.28 -6.37 0.50
CA TRP A 88 -1.19 -5.66 -0.78
C TRP A 88 -2.31 -6.05 -1.74
N GLU A 89 -2.67 -7.33 -1.83
CA GLU A 89 -3.81 -7.75 -2.67
C GLU A 89 -5.11 -7.07 -2.23
N TYR A 90 -5.40 -7.02 -0.93
CA TYR A 90 -6.58 -6.31 -0.42
C TYR A 90 -6.55 -4.81 -0.76
N ILE A 91 -5.40 -4.16 -0.60
CA ILE A 91 -5.22 -2.75 -0.97
C ILE A 91 -5.50 -2.56 -2.46
N ARG A 92 -4.96 -3.40 -3.34
CA ARG A 92 -5.23 -3.33 -4.78
C ARG A 92 -6.69 -3.58 -5.10
N THR A 93 -7.32 -4.60 -4.52
CA THR A 93 -8.73 -4.91 -4.76
C THR A 93 -9.62 -3.73 -4.36
N PHE A 94 -9.44 -3.20 -3.14
CA PHE A 94 -10.24 -2.07 -2.68
C PHE A 94 -9.94 -0.77 -3.44
N ALA A 95 -8.70 -0.54 -3.85
CA ALA A 95 -8.37 0.60 -4.70
C ALA A 95 -9.05 0.51 -6.06
N SER A 96 -9.08 -0.69 -6.66
CA SER A 96 -9.76 -0.95 -7.93
C SER A 96 -11.26 -0.67 -7.81
N ASP A 97 -11.88 -1.15 -6.73
CA ASP A 97 -13.28 -0.90 -6.40
C ASP A 97 -13.57 0.61 -6.12
N VAL A 98 -12.66 1.33 -5.44
CA VAL A 98 -12.80 2.80 -5.26
C VAL A 98 -12.66 3.56 -6.58
N LEU A 99 -11.74 3.14 -7.45
CA LEU A 99 -11.49 3.77 -8.74
C LEU A 99 -12.50 3.34 -9.82
N GLY A 100 -13.36 2.37 -9.54
CA GLY A 100 -14.28 1.78 -10.52
C GLY A 100 -13.56 1.08 -11.68
N GLN A 101 -12.32 0.64 -11.47
CA GLN A 101 -11.48 -0.03 -12.47
C GLN A 101 -11.29 -1.49 -12.09
N GLU A 102 -11.15 -2.40 -13.05
CA GLU A 102 -10.71 -3.76 -12.74
C GLU A 102 -9.26 -3.74 -12.22
N PRO A 103 -8.91 -4.62 -11.26
CA PRO A 103 -7.54 -4.71 -10.79
C PRO A 103 -6.62 -5.00 -11.99
N PRO A 104 -5.52 -4.25 -12.16
CA PRO A 104 -4.61 -4.46 -13.27
C PRO A 104 -4.12 -5.90 -13.18
N SER A 105 -4.55 -6.72 -14.15
CA SER A 105 -4.01 -8.05 -14.37
C SER A 105 -2.51 -7.88 -14.54
N THR A 106 -1.74 -8.49 -13.64
CA THR A 106 -0.28 -8.44 -13.64
C THR A 106 0.21 -9.09 -14.94
N LYS A 107 0.25 -8.34 -16.04
CA LYS A 107 0.91 -8.76 -17.26
C LYS A 107 2.40 -8.67 -16.97
N SER A 108 2.97 -9.84 -16.69
CA SER A 108 4.39 -10.12 -16.85
C SER A 108 4.89 -9.41 -18.11
N SER A 109 5.65 -8.35 -17.92
CA SER A 109 6.43 -7.76 -19.00
C SER A 109 7.56 -8.73 -19.33
N SER A 110 7.27 -9.65 -20.24
CA SER A 110 8.28 -10.20 -21.13
C SER A 110 8.60 -9.14 -22.18
N LYS A 111 9.82 -8.63 -22.14
CA LYS A 111 10.55 -7.92 -23.21
C LYS A 111 11.97 -7.74 -22.65
N GLY A 112 13.02 -8.39 -23.12
CA GLY A 112 13.31 -8.86 -24.47
C GLY A 112 14.56 -8.11 -24.94
N ASN A 113 15.72 -8.75 -24.82
CA ASN A 113 16.77 -8.83 -25.84
C ASN A 113 17.76 -9.93 -25.43
#